data_AF-A0AAW1RG19-F1
#
_entry.id   AF-A0AAW1RG19-F1
#
_cell.length_a   1.000
_cell.length_b   1.000
_cell.length_c   1.000
_cell.angle_alpha   90.00
_cell.angle_beta   90.00
_cell.angle_gamma   90.00
#
_symmetry.space_group_name_H-M   'P 1'
#
loop_
_entity.id
_entity.type
_entity.pdbx_description
1 polymer ?
#
loop_
_entity_poly.entity_id
_entity_poly.type
_entity_poly.pdbx_seq_one_letter_code
_entity_poly.pdbx_strand_id
1 'polypeptide(L)'
;MEARMKFGDNPEKFLESEVDLDEEIRKLQAVTATPDLYPELVKLGAIPTLATLLSHENGDIVAAVIELLRDLTDSDAVEELEDEAKVLVEAMVGSNMLELLVHRLGSLDERNAAEDKAVFDTLAVFENMIELDPNVATQVVGRTKAAEVDHGAHQTQGV
;
A
#
# COMPACT_ATOMS: atom_id res chain seq x y z
N MET A 1 5.30 16.97 0.56
CA MET A 1 4.53 17.79 -0.41
C MET A 1 4.93 19.28 -0.40
N GLU A 2 5.10 19.95 0.75
CA GLU A 2 5.41 21.40 0.79
C GLU A 2 6.73 21.82 0.13
N ALA A 3 7.79 21.01 0.23
CA ALA A 3 9.06 21.34 -0.42
C ALA A 3 8.96 21.24 -1.96
N ARG A 4 8.13 20.33 -2.49
CA ARG A 4 8.02 20.06 -3.93
C ARG A 4 7.18 21.08 -4.68
N MET A 5 6.14 21.63 -4.03
CA MET A 5 5.43 22.81 -4.55
C MET A 5 6.34 24.04 -4.74
N LYS A 6 7.51 24.09 -4.10
CA LYS A 6 8.45 25.22 -4.19
C LYS A 6 9.66 25.01 -5.13
N PHE A 7 10.03 23.77 -5.49
CA PHE A 7 11.29 23.52 -6.21
C PHE A 7 11.24 22.44 -7.29
N GLY A 8 10.10 22.26 -7.98
CA GLY A 8 9.86 21.17 -8.95
C GLY A 8 10.95 20.91 -10.02
N ASP A 9 11.82 21.88 -10.33
CA ASP A 9 12.90 21.74 -11.32
C ASP A 9 14.29 21.37 -10.73
N ASN A 10 14.40 21.03 -9.44
CA ASN A 10 15.70 20.75 -8.81
C ASN A 10 15.72 19.39 -8.07
N PRO A 11 15.96 18.27 -8.79
CA PRO A 11 15.93 16.90 -8.25
C PRO A 11 16.87 16.69 -7.04
N GLU A 12 18.04 17.35 -7.06
CA GLU A 12 19.06 17.23 -6.00
C GLU A 12 18.56 17.69 -4.62
N LYS A 13 17.53 18.55 -4.56
CA LYS A 13 16.96 19.03 -3.28
C LYS A 13 16.00 18.05 -2.61
N PHE A 14 15.51 17.06 -3.36
CA PHE A 14 14.58 16.05 -2.84
C PHE A 14 15.25 14.71 -2.60
N LEU A 15 16.34 14.43 -3.31
CA LEU A 15 17.05 13.16 -3.23
C LEU A 15 17.46 12.82 -1.79
N GLU A 16 18.05 13.76 -1.05
CA GLU A 16 18.46 13.53 0.35
C GLU A 16 17.24 13.22 1.24
N SER A 17 16.16 13.99 1.11
CA SER A 17 14.93 13.75 1.89
C SER A 17 14.19 12.47 1.49
N GLU A 18 14.31 12.03 0.23
CA GLU A 18 13.72 10.77 -0.24
C GLU A 18 14.54 9.57 0.25
N VAL A 19 15.88 9.68 0.29
CA VAL A 19 16.75 8.68 0.91
C VAL A 19 16.45 8.55 2.40
N ASP A 20 16.39 9.67 3.13
CA ASP A 20 16.04 9.66 4.55
C ASP A 20 14.66 9.02 4.78
N LEU A 21 13.68 9.34 3.94
CA LEU A 21 12.33 8.76 4.04
C LEU A 21 12.32 7.25 3.77
N ASP A 22 13.02 6.78 2.74
CA ASP A 22 13.17 5.34 2.47
C ASP A 22 13.82 4.62 3.65
N GLU A 23 14.87 5.21 4.25
CA GLU A 23 15.51 4.65 5.44
C GLU A 23 14.56 4.56 6.64
N GLU A 24 13.74 5.58 6.89
CA GLU A 24 12.75 5.54 7.98
C GLU A 24 11.65 4.48 7.71
N ILE A 25 11.20 4.32 6.46
CA ILE A 25 10.26 3.26 6.09
C ILE A 25 10.88 1.88 6.35
N ARG A 26 12.14 1.66 5.94
CA ARG A 26 12.85 0.39 6.17
C ARG A 26 13.05 0.10 7.66
N LYS A 27 13.29 1.11 8.49
CA LYS A 27 13.40 0.91 9.95
C LYS A 27 12.11 0.36 10.55
N LEU A 28 10.93 0.69 9.99
CA LEU A 28 9.66 0.13 10.44
C LEU A 28 9.52 -1.37 10.16
N GLN A 29 10.32 -1.96 9.27
CA GLN A 29 10.30 -3.41 9.05
C GLN A 29 10.67 -4.19 10.31
N ALA A 30 11.40 -3.60 11.27
CA ALA A 30 11.67 -4.25 12.55
C ALA A 30 10.37 -4.58 13.34
N VAL A 31 9.28 -3.84 13.11
CA VAL A 31 7.99 -4.04 13.79
C VAL A 31 7.27 -5.29 13.27
N THR A 32 7.55 -5.75 12.05
CA THR A 32 6.88 -6.91 11.44
C THR A 32 7.20 -8.21 12.19
N ALA A 33 8.32 -8.25 12.91
CA ALA A 33 8.72 -9.37 13.75
C ALA A 33 8.06 -9.34 15.15
N THR A 34 7.25 -8.33 15.45
CA THR A 34 6.59 -8.13 16.75
C THR A 34 5.13 -7.70 16.56
N PRO A 35 4.23 -8.62 16.11
CA PRO A 35 2.84 -8.28 15.85
C PRO A 35 2.06 -7.79 17.08
N ASP A 36 2.54 -8.10 18.28
CA ASP A 36 2.01 -7.59 19.56
C ASP A 36 2.07 -6.05 19.66
N LEU A 37 2.93 -5.40 18.87
CA LEU A 37 3.04 -3.94 18.79
C LEU A 37 2.10 -3.30 17.76
N TYR A 38 1.38 -4.07 16.93
CA TYR A 38 0.52 -3.52 15.89
C TYR A 38 -0.59 -2.61 16.43
N PRO A 39 -1.24 -2.89 17.57
CA PRO A 39 -2.21 -1.96 18.16
C PRO A 39 -1.58 -0.61 18.54
N GLU A 40 -0.33 -0.59 18.99
CA GLU A 40 0.39 0.66 19.28
C GLU A 40 0.78 1.40 17.99
N LEU A 41 1.21 0.67 16.96
CA LEU A 41 1.48 1.22 15.63
C LEU A 41 0.23 1.95 15.07
N VAL A 42 -0.95 1.35 15.22
CA VAL A 42 -2.23 1.96 14.84
C VAL A 42 -2.54 3.20 15.68
N LYS A 43 -2.38 3.14 17.01
CA LYS A 43 -2.62 4.28 17.91
C LYS A 43 -1.73 5.48 17.61
N LEU A 44 -0.49 5.25 17.16
CA LEU A 44 0.46 6.29 16.78
C LEU A 44 0.14 6.96 15.43
N GLY A 45 -0.88 6.47 14.70
CA GLY A 45 -1.27 7.04 13.41
C GLY A 45 -0.32 6.66 12.26
N ALA A 46 0.43 5.57 12.41
CA ALA A 46 1.35 5.11 11.37
C ALA A 46 0.59 4.68 10.10
N ILE A 47 -0.55 3.99 10.24
CA ILE A 47 -1.29 3.44 9.09
C ILE A 47 -1.84 4.53 8.16
N PRO A 48 -2.52 5.59 8.66
CA PRO A 48 -2.87 6.74 7.82
C PRO A 48 -1.65 7.41 7.19
N THR A 49 -0.51 7.48 7.90
CA THR A 49 0.73 8.06 7.37
C THR A 49 1.25 7.23 6.18
N LEU A 50 1.33 5.91 6.33
CA LEU A 50 1.72 5.01 5.24
C LEU A 50 0.75 5.09 4.05
N ALA A 51 -0.55 5.21 4.30
CA ALA A 51 -1.54 5.43 3.24
C ALA A 51 -1.22 6.68 2.40
N THR A 52 -0.83 7.79 3.04
CA THR A 52 -0.47 9.01 2.31
C THR A 52 0.76 8.83 1.42
N LEU A 53 1.70 7.97 1.84
CA LEU A 53 2.92 7.67 1.09
C LEU A 53 2.68 6.79 -0.15
N LEU A 54 1.58 6.03 -0.21
CA LEU A 54 1.18 5.34 -1.45
C LEU A 54 0.87 6.32 -2.60
N SER A 55 0.51 7.57 -2.26
CA SER A 55 0.32 8.65 -3.25
C SER A 55 1.61 9.39 -3.60
N HIS A 56 2.77 8.93 -3.14
CA HIS A 56 4.04 9.53 -3.46
C HIS A 56 4.39 9.32 -4.94
N GLU A 57 5.05 10.30 -5.54
CA GLU A 57 5.37 10.28 -6.97
C GLU A 57 6.69 9.56 -7.29
N ASN A 58 7.59 9.44 -6.31
CA ASN A 58 8.73 8.54 -6.41
C ASN A 58 8.22 7.10 -6.20
N GLY A 59 8.30 6.29 -7.26
CA GLY A 59 7.90 4.88 -7.26
C GLY A 59 8.68 4.01 -6.29
N ASP A 60 9.94 4.34 -5.99
CA ASP A 60 10.77 3.59 -5.04
C ASP A 60 10.21 3.70 -3.61
N ILE A 61 9.79 4.91 -3.21
CA ILE A 61 9.12 5.13 -1.91
C ILE A 61 7.82 4.34 -1.83
N VAL A 62 7.06 4.30 -2.93
CA VAL A 62 5.80 3.57 -2.97
C VAL A 62 6.05 2.06 -2.89
N ALA A 63 7.04 1.55 -3.61
CA ALA A 63 7.46 0.16 -3.54
C ALA A 63 7.92 -0.22 -2.12
N ALA A 64 8.68 0.63 -1.44
CA ALA A 64 9.12 0.41 -0.06
C ALA A 64 7.94 0.35 0.94
N VAL A 65 6.93 1.21 0.77
CA VAL A 65 5.71 1.16 1.59
C VAL A 65 4.93 -0.11 1.32
N ILE A 66 4.75 -0.51 0.05
CA ILE A 66 4.05 -1.74 -0.32
C ILE A 66 4.76 -2.97 0.27
N GLU A 67 6.09 -3.01 0.19
CA GLU A 67 6.91 -4.07 0.79
C GLU A 67 6.69 -4.15 2.32
N LEU A 68 6.73 -3.02 3.02
CA LEU A 68 6.44 -2.97 4.45
C LEU A 68 5.02 -3.45 4.76
N LEU A 69 4.02 -3.04 3.98
CA LEU A 69 2.63 -3.50 4.17
C LEU A 69 2.52 -5.01 3.97
N ARG A 70 3.25 -5.58 3.00
CA ARG A 70 3.28 -7.03 2.74
C ARG A 70 3.87 -7.78 3.93
N ASP A 71 4.98 -7.28 4.47
CA ASP A 71 5.60 -7.88 5.66
C ASP A 71 4.71 -7.73 6.91
N LEU A 72 4.02 -6.60 7.07
CA LEU A 72 3.12 -6.37 8.21
C LEU A 72 1.89 -7.28 8.19
N THR A 73 1.39 -7.63 7.00
CA THR A 73 0.19 -8.48 6.87
C THR A 73 0.50 -9.95 6.71
N ASP A 74 1.77 -10.36 6.59
CA ASP A 74 2.19 -11.76 6.40
C ASP A 74 1.45 -12.71 7.36
N SER A 75 0.56 -13.53 6.80
CA SER A 75 -0.38 -14.36 7.57
C SER A 75 0.34 -15.43 8.40
N ASP A 76 1.48 -15.94 7.90
CA ASP A 76 2.34 -16.87 8.65
C ASP A 76 3.00 -16.18 9.85
N ALA A 77 3.38 -14.90 9.71
CA ALA A 77 4.05 -14.16 10.77
C ALA A 77 3.10 -13.77 11.91
N VAL A 78 1.80 -13.67 11.64
CA VAL A 78 0.79 -13.20 12.59
C VAL A 78 -0.19 -14.29 13.06
N GLU A 79 0.02 -15.56 12.68
CA GLU A 79 -0.88 -16.69 12.97
C GLU A 79 -1.22 -16.81 14.47
N GLU A 80 -0.25 -16.57 15.37
CA GLU A 80 -0.46 -16.65 16.82
C GLU A 80 -1.06 -15.36 17.44
N LEU A 81 -1.14 -14.27 16.67
CA LEU A 81 -1.53 -12.92 17.11
C LEU A 81 -2.59 -12.31 16.16
N GLU A 82 -3.54 -13.15 15.73
CA GLU A 82 -4.58 -12.74 14.78
C GLU A 82 -5.40 -11.52 15.24
N ASP A 83 -5.67 -11.38 16.54
CA ASP A 83 -6.49 -10.29 17.06
C ASP A 83 -5.77 -8.94 16.90
N GLU A 84 -4.46 -8.89 17.18
CA GLU A 84 -3.60 -7.74 16.94
C GLU A 84 -3.48 -7.42 15.44
N ALA A 85 -3.34 -8.46 14.61
CA ALA A 85 -3.33 -8.31 13.15
C ALA A 85 -4.65 -7.80 12.59
N LYS A 86 -5.80 -8.21 13.15
CA LYS A 86 -7.12 -7.69 12.76
C LYS A 86 -7.25 -6.19 13.06
N VAL A 87 -6.69 -5.71 14.17
CA VAL A 87 -6.65 -4.26 14.47
C VAL A 87 -5.87 -3.49 13.40
N LEU A 88 -4.76 -4.05 12.90
CA LEU A 88 -4.01 -3.48 11.79
C LEU A 88 -4.85 -3.45 10.51
N VAL A 89 -5.48 -4.56 10.13
CA VAL A 89 -6.31 -4.69 8.93
C VAL A 89 -7.48 -3.70 8.96
N GLU A 90 -8.17 -3.58 10.10
CA GLU A 90 -9.24 -2.59 10.30
C GLU A 90 -8.74 -1.15 10.09
N ALA A 91 -7.55 -0.83 10.59
CA ALA A 91 -6.95 0.49 10.41
C ALA A 91 -6.56 0.76 8.95
N MET A 92 -6.05 -0.24 8.22
CA MET A 92 -5.72 -0.13 6.79
C MET A 92 -6.99 0.14 5.98
N VAL A 93 -8.05 -0.64 6.22
CA VAL A 93 -9.36 -0.47 5.60
C VAL A 93 -9.96 0.91 5.90
N GLY A 94 -9.83 1.37 7.15
CA GLY A 94 -10.31 2.70 7.57
C GLY A 94 -9.52 3.87 6.97
N SER A 95 -8.32 3.61 6.43
CA SER A 95 -7.43 4.62 5.86
C SER A 95 -7.49 4.70 4.32
N ASN A 96 -8.54 4.16 3.69
CA ASN A 96 -8.69 4.05 2.23
C ASN A 96 -7.53 3.32 1.54
N MET A 97 -6.87 2.39 2.25
CA MET A 97 -5.66 1.75 1.73
C MET A 97 -5.95 0.82 0.56
N LEU A 98 -7.12 0.18 0.55
CA LEU A 98 -7.52 -0.73 -0.54
C LEU A 98 -7.61 0.02 -1.87
N GLU A 99 -8.26 1.19 -1.87
CA GLU A 99 -8.43 2.06 -3.03
C GLU A 99 -7.09 2.57 -3.54
N LEU A 100 -6.18 2.95 -2.63
CA LEU A 100 -4.84 3.41 -2.95
C LEU A 100 -3.99 2.30 -3.56
N LEU A 101 -4.01 1.09 -3.00
CA LEU A 101 -3.28 -0.07 -3.52
C LEU A 101 -3.79 -0.46 -4.93
N VAL A 102 -5.11 -0.48 -5.16
CA VAL A 102 -5.69 -0.72 -6.49
C VAL A 102 -5.29 0.36 -7.48
N HIS A 103 -5.32 1.63 -7.07
CA HIS A 103 -4.82 2.71 -7.91
C HIS A 103 -3.35 2.51 -8.27
N ARG A 104 -2.51 2.10 -7.30
CA ARG A 104 -1.08 1.87 -7.54
C ARG A 104 -0.83 0.72 -8.50
N LEU A 105 -1.52 -0.41 -8.37
CA LEU A 105 -1.44 -1.51 -9.34
C LEU A 105 -1.60 -1.05 -10.80
N GLY A 106 -2.51 -0.10 -11.07
CA GLY A 106 -2.73 0.43 -12.43
C GLY A 106 -1.69 1.46 -12.91
N SER A 107 -0.74 1.86 -12.06
CA SER A 107 0.20 2.97 -12.32
C SER A 107 1.68 2.61 -12.15
N LEU A 108 1.99 1.44 -11.58
CA LEU A 108 3.35 0.95 -11.42
C LEU A 108 3.98 0.62 -12.78
N ASP A 109 5.26 0.93 -12.95
CA ASP A 109 6.02 0.63 -14.16
C ASP A 109 6.82 -0.68 -14.02
N GLU A 110 6.29 -1.78 -14.55
CA GLU A 110 6.94 -3.11 -14.53
C GLU A 110 8.31 -3.16 -15.24
N ARG A 111 8.72 -2.10 -15.95
CA ARG A 111 10.10 -2.00 -16.49
C ARG A 111 11.11 -1.59 -15.43
N ASN A 112 10.66 -1.01 -14.32
CA ASN A 112 11.45 -0.76 -13.13
C ASN A 112 11.36 -1.99 -12.21
N ALA A 113 12.50 -2.58 -11.87
CA ALA A 113 12.55 -3.80 -11.06
C ALA A 113 11.91 -3.64 -9.65
N ALA A 114 12.00 -2.46 -9.04
CA ALA A 114 11.39 -2.20 -7.74
C ALA A 114 9.85 -2.15 -7.85
N GLU A 115 9.35 -1.50 -8.90
CA GLU A 115 7.90 -1.37 -9.13
C GLU A 115 7.28 -2.68 -9.66
N ASP A 116 8.01 -3.45 -10.46
CA ASP A 116 7.64 -4.81 -10.87
C ASP A 116 7.43 -5.71 -9.63
N LYS A 117 8.39 -5.73 -8.70
CA LYS A 117 8.23 -6.42 -7.42
C LYS A 117 7.02 -5.92 -6.63
N ALA A 118 6.80 -4.60 -6.62
CA ALA A 118 5.69 -3.99 -5.90
C ALA A 118 4.30 -4.42 -6.44
N VAL A 119 4.18 -4.83 -7.71
CA VAL A 119 2.94 -5.43 -8.23
C VAL A 119 2.63 -6.73 -7.48
N PHE A 120 3.62 -7.63 -7.38
CA PHE A 120 3.46 -8.89 -6.65
C PHE A 120 3.22 -8.67 -5.16
N ASP A 121 3.99 -7.80 -4.53
CA ASP A 121 3.81 -7.48 -3.11
C ASP A 121 2.42 -6.88 -2.84
N THR A 122 1.88 -6.05 -3.75
CA THR A 122 0.52 -5.51 -3.59
C THR A 122 -0.54 -6.60 -3.62
N LEU A 123 -0.40 -7.59 -4.50
CA LEU A 123 -1.32 -8.73 -4.54
C LEU A 123 -1.21 -9.58 -3.26
N ALA A 124 0.01 -9.80 -2.76
CA ALA A 124 0.23 -10.49 -1.50
C ALA A 124 -0.40 -9.74 -0.31
N VAL A 125 -0.33 -8.40 -0.29
CA VAL A 125 -1.03 -7.60 0.74
C VAL A 125 -2.53 -7.91 0.73
N PHE A 126 -3.18 -7.94 -0.44
CA PHE A 126 -4.60 -8.27 -0.53
C PHE A 126 -4.90 -9.70 -0.10
N GLU A 127 -4.11 -10.67 -0.53
CA GLU A 127 -4.24 -12.09 -0.15
C GLU A 127 -4.18 -12.23 1.38
N ASN A 128 -3.11 -11.73 1.98
CA ASN A 128 -2.90 -11.74 3.42
C ASN A 128 -4.05 -11.08 4.21
N MET A 129 -4.52 -9.91 3.77
CA MET A 129 -5.64 -9.23 4.42
C MET A 129 -6.95 -10.02 4.32
N ILE A 130 -7.18 -10.72 3.20
CA ILE A 130 -8.37 -11.56 2.98
C ILE A 130 -8.30 -12.83 3.82
N GLU A 131 -7.11 -13.40 4.02
CA GLU A 131 -6.91 -14.53 4.93
C GLU A 131 -7.23 -14.14 6.38
N LEU A 132 -6.78 -12.96 6.82
CA LEU A 132 -7.03 -12.44 8.17
C LEU A 132 -8.49 -12.01 8.41
N ASP A 133 -9.09 -11.34 7.41
CA ASP A 133 -10.50 -10.96 7.40
C ASP A 133 -11.12 -11.16 6.00
N PRO A 134 -11.87 -12.26 5.79
CA PRO A 134 -12.52 -12.54 4.50
C PRO A 134 -13.49 -11.44 4.02
N ASN A 135 -13.98 -10.58 4.92
CA ASN A 135 -14.82 -9.45 4.54
C ASN A 135 -14.05 -8.43 3.68
N VAL A 136 -12.72 -8.36 3.80
CA VAL A 136 -11.87 -7.49 2.98
C VAL A 136 -12.10 -7.76 1.49
N ALA A 137 -12.31 -9.01 1.06
CA ALA A 137 -12.58 -9.32 -0.34
C ALA A 137 -13.85 -8.60 -0.87
N THR A 138 -14.90 -8.56 -0.06
CA THR A 138 -16.14 -7.85 -0.39
C THR A 138 -15.89 -6.34 -0.45
N GLN A 139 -15.04 -5.82 0.44
CA GLN A 139 -14.70 -4.40 0.48
C GLN A 139 -13.82 -3.98 -0.71
N VAL A 140 -12.86 -4.80 -1.14
CA VAL A 140 -12.06 -4.54 -2.35
C VAL A 140 -12.99 -4.42 -3.55
N VAL A 141 -13.92 -5.35 -3.74
CA VAL A 141 -14.89 -5.29 -4.86
C VAL A 141 -15.84 -4.10 -4.73
N GLY A 142 -16.31 -3.80 -3.52
CA GLY A 142 -17.33 -2.76 -3.29
C GLY A 142 -16.81 -1.33 -3.26
N ARG A 143 -15.52 -1.13 -2.95
CA ARG A 143 -14.91 0.20 -2.79
C ARG A 143 -13.93 0.58 -3.90
N THR A 144 -13.42 -0.40 -4.63
CA THR A 144 -12.41 -0.17 -5.66
C THR A 144 -12.94 -0.49 -7.05
N LYS A 145 -12.18 -0.09 -8.07
CA LYS A 145 -12.46 -0.44 -9.46
C LYS A 145 -11.89 -1.79 -9.89
N ALA A 146 -11.36 -2.59 -8.96
CA ALA A 146 -10.72 -3.88 -9.29
C ALA A 146 -11.67 -4.87 -9.98
N ALA A 147 -12.99 -4.75 -9.77
CA ALA A 147 -14.01 -5.58 -10.41
C ALA A 147 -14.80 -4.86 -11.51
N GLU A 148 -14.43 -3.61 -11.88
CA GLU A 148 -15.03 -2.94 -13.04
C GLU A 148 -14.50 -3.63 -14.30
N VAL A 149 -15.24 -4.62 -14.79
CA VAL A 149 -15.05 -5.15 -16.14
C VAL A 149 -15.39 -4.02 -17.09
N ASP A 150 -14.40 -3.48 -17.81
CA ASP A 150 -14.62 -2.52 -18.89
C ASP A 150 -15.59 -3.16 -19.89
N HIS A 151 -16.88 -2.83 -19.75
CA HIS A 151 -17.87 -3.13 -20.76
C HIS A 151 -17.61 -2.11 -21.86
N GLY A 152 -16.55 -2.36 -22.62
CA GLY A 152 -16.22 -1.63 -23.82
C GLY A 152 -17.49 -1.46 -24.61
N ALA A 153 -17.94 -0.22 -24.69
CA ALA A 153 -19.12 0.17 -25.43
C ALA A 153 -18.86 -0.11 -26.92
N HIS A 154 -19.08 -1.35 -27.35
CA HIS A 154 -19.42 -1.65 -28.73
C HIS A 154 -20.80 -1.06 -28.98
N GLN A 155 -20.83 0.26 -29.18
CA GLN A 155 -21.84 0.87 -30.01
C GLN A 155 -21.68 0.23 -31.39
N THR A 156 -22.55 -0.71 -31.68
CA THR A 156 -22.84 -1.11 -33.04
C THR A 156 -23.22 0.15 -33.80
N GLN A 157 -22.30 0.66 -34.63
CA GLN A 157 -22.66 1.59 -35.68
C GLN A 157 -23.61 0.83 -36.61
N GLY A 158 -24.90 1.07 -36.42
CA GLY A 158 -25.89 0.78 -37.44
C GLY A 158 -25.71 1.79 -38.56
N VAL A 159 -25.21 1.32 -39.70
CA VAL A 159 -25.63 1.74 -41.04
C VAL A 159 -25.63 0.50 -41.92
#